data_AF-A0A5K1HYP2-F1
#
_entry.id   AF-A0A5K1HYP2-F1
#
_cell.length_a   1.000
_cell.length_b   1.000
_cell.length_c   1.000
_cell.angle_alpha   90.00
_cell.angle_beta   90.00
_cell.angle_gamma   90.00
#
_symmetry.space_group_name_H-M   'P 1'
#
loop_
_entity.id
_entity.type
_entity.pdbx_description
1 polymer ?
#
loop_
_entity_poly.entity_id
_entity_poly.type
_entity_poly.pdbx_seq_one_letter_code
_entity_poly.pdbx_strand_id
1 'polypeptide(L)'
;MERLADYIQGERVVRELRRHAPETLEALARDLEQPLSLPLERAVARTLDDRRVPDFQAAEALMPAMMKTFEVNPAAIAEEELAVLESACNRCEVVGQCWRAMRDYVDAEACRSFCPNAEAFMGHGVEEG
;
A
#
# COMPACT_ATOMS: atom_id res chain seq x y z
N MET A 1 -20.31 -7.39 -2.20
CA MET A 1 -20.66 -6.59 -3.40
C MET A 1 -20.88 -5.16 -2.93
N GLU A 2 -20.12 -4.20 -3.47
CA GLU A 2 -20.24 -2.78 -3.10
C GLU A 2 -21.56 -2.19 -3.60
N ARG A 3 -22.23 -1.35 -2.80
CA ARG A 3 -23.42 -0.62 -3.26
C ARG A 3 -22.98 0.57 -4.11
N LEU A 4 -23.71 0.83 -5.20
CA LEU A 4 -23.41 1.95 -6.11
C LEU A 4 -23.32 3.30 -5.38
N ALA A 5 -24.17 3.52 -4.38
CA ALA A 5 -24.15 4.75 -3.59
C ALA A 5 -22.83 4.93 -2.82
N ASP A 6 -22.31 3.84 -2.24
CA ASP A 6 -21.04 3.83 -1.51
C ASP A 6 -19.89 4.13 -2.47
N TYR A 7 -19.87 3.46 -3.63
CA TYR A 7 -18.88 3.73 -4.68
C TYR A 7 -18.86 5.22 -5.07
N ILE A 8 -20.03 5.79 -5.39
CA ILE A 8 -20.15 7.20 -5.78
C ILE A 8 -19.67 8.12 -4.66
N GLN A 9 -20.02 7.83 -3.41
CA GLN A 9 -19.62 8.65 -2.27
C GLN A 9 -18.10 8.68 -2.10
N GLY A 10 -17.44 7.50 -2.09
CA GLY A 10 -15.99 7.40 -1.96
C GLY A 10 -15.26 8.12 -3.09
N GLU A 11 -15.65 7.86 -4.34
CA GLU A 11 -15.05 8.49 -5.53
C GLU A 11 -15.21 10.01 -5.51
N ARG A 12 -16.37 10.51 -5.07
CA ARG A 12 -16.60 11.95 -4.96
C ARG A 12 -15.66 12.58 -3.94
N VAL A 13 -15.51 12.00 -2.75
CA VAL A 13 -14.62 12.54 -1.71
C VAL A 13 -13.18 12.57 -2.20
N VAL A 14 -12.68 11.48 -2.76
CA VAL A 14 -11.30 11.42 -3.27
C VAL A 14 -11.10 12.41 -4.42
N ARG A 15 -12.05 12.55 -5.33
CA ARG A 15 -11.97 13.54 -6.41
C ARG A 15 -11.89 14.98 -5.89
N GLU A 16 -12.67 15.32 -4.88
CA GLU A 16 -12.61 16.65 -4.26
C GLU A 16 -11.27 16.88 -3.55
N LEU A 17 -10.77 15.89 -2.79
CA LEU A 17 -9.45 15.96 -2.16
C LEU A 17 -8.35 16.15 -3.20
N ARG A 18 -8.33 15.35 -4.28
CA ARG A 18 -7.32 15.50 -5.35
C ARG A 18 -7.31 16.90 -5.97
N ARG A 19 -8.47 17.53 -6.06
CA ARG A 19 -8.61 18.84 -6.70
C ARG A 19 -8.28 20.01 -5.77
N HIS A 20 -8.64 19.88 -4.49
CA HIS A 20 -8.67 20.99 -3.56
C HIS A 20 -7.71 20.85 -2.38
N ALA A 21 -7.26 19.63 -2.08
CA ALA A 21 -6.36 19.32 -0.97
C ALA A 21 -5.52 18.04 -1.27
N PRO A 22 -4.71 18.02 -2.35
CA PRO A 22 -3.94 16.84 -2.73
C PRO A 22 -2.98 16.37 -1.62
N GLU A 23 -2.41 17.28 -0.85
CA GLU A 23 -1.56 16.99 0.32
C GLU A 23 -2.33 16.26 1.43
N THR A 24 -3.63 16.55 1.58
CA THR A 24 -4.48 15.82 2.53
C THR A 24 -4.71 14.39 2.04
N LEU A 25 -4.95 14.17 0.75
CA LEU A 25 -5.09 12.82 0.21
C LEU A 25 -3.80 12.01 0.35
N GLU A 26 -2.66 12.64 0.10
CA GLU A 26 -1.35 12.04 0.28
C GLU A 26 -1.11 11.66 1.74
N ALA A 27 -1.42 12.55 2.69
CA ALA A 27 -1.33 12.26 4.12
C ALA A 27 -2.24 11.09 4.54
N LEU A 28 -3.48 11.06 4.05
CA LEU A 28 -4.42 9.95 4.25
C LEU A 28 -3.87 8.63 3.68
N ALA A 29 -3.17 8.66 2.55
CA ALA A 29 -2.59 7.48 1.95
C ALA A 29 -1.36 6.98 2.72
N ARG A 30 -0.57 7.88 3.33
CA ARG A 30 0.59 7.50 4.16
C ARG A 30 0.21 6.97 5.54
N ASP A 31 -0.93 7.40 6.07
CA ASP A 31 -1.41 6.95 7.38
C ASP A 31 -2.24 5.65 7.27
N LEU A 32 -1.59 4.52 7.56
CA LEU A 32 -2.23 3.21 7.55
C LEU A 32 -3.15 2.98 8.76
N GLU A 33 -3.02 3.75 9.82
CA GLU A 33 -3.78 3.56 11.07
C GLU A 33 -5.00 4.47 11.15
N GLN A 34 -5.01 5.58 10.39
CA GLN A 34 -6.13 6.50 10.38
C GLN A 34 -7.43 5.78 9.99
N PRO A 35 -8.49 5.85 10.82
CA PRO A 35 -9.76 5.20 10.52
C PRO A 35 -10.44 5.90 9.34
N LEU A 36 -10.82 5.10 8.34
CA LEU A 36 -11.55 5.56 7.16
C LEU A 36 -12.88 4.85 7.05
N SER A 37 -13.86 5.54 6.47
CA SER A 37 -15.07 4.84 6.02
C SER A 37 -14.70 3.88 4.89
N LEU A 38 -15.31 2.69 4.88
CA LEU A 38 -15.10 1.68 3.84
C LEU A 38 -15.22 2.21 2.39
N PRO A 39 -16.18 3.11 2.06
CA PRO A 39 -16.26 3.69 0.72
C PRO A 39 -15.05 4.56 0.37
N LEU A 40 -14.56 5.35 1.33
CA LEU A 40 -13.40 6.21 1.15
C LEU A 40 -12.13 5.37 0.99
N GLU A 41 -11.94 4.35 1.84
CA GLU A 41 -10.79 3.46 1.78
C GLU A 41 -10.67 2.80 0.39
N ARG A 42 -11.77 2.25 -0.14
CA ARG A 42 -11.77 1.65 -1.48
C ARG A 42 -11.44 2.65 -2.58
N ALA A 43 -11.95 3.88 -2.49
CA ALA A 43 -11.65 4.92 -3.46
C ALA A 43 -10.19 5.37 -3.39
N VAL A 44 -9.60 5.45 -2.19
CA VAL A 44 -8.16 5.72 -2.02
C VAL A 44 -7.34 4.61 -2.66
N ALA A 45 -7.64 3.34 -2.35
CA ALA A 45 -6.95 2.19 -2.94
C ALA A 45 -6.96 2.22 -4.48
N ARG A 46 -8.13 2.42 -5.11
CA ARG A 46 -8.23 2.56 -6.57
C ARG A 46 -7.43 3.74 -7.11
N THR A 47 -7.41 4.85 -6.37
CA THR A 47 -6.64 6.04 -6.76
C THR A 47 -5.13 5.78 -6.69
N LEU A 48 -4.68 4.93 -5.76
CA LEU A 48 -3.30 4.48 -5.68
C LEU A 48 -2.94 3.55 -6.85
N ASP A 49 -3.78 2.56 -7.17
CA ASP A 49 -3.61 1.68 -8.34
C ASP A 49 -3.52 2.50 -9.65
N ASP A 50 -4.38 3.52 -9.79
CA ASP A 50 -4.39 4.45 -10.92
C ASP A 50 -3.19 5.43 -10.94
N ARG A 51 -2.32 5.41 -9.92
CA ARG A 51 -1.19 6.34 -9.73
C ARG A 51 -1.61 7.82 -9.77
N ARG A 52 -2.73 8.11 -9.12
CA ARG A 52 -3.38 9.44 -9.11
C ARG A 52 -3.09 10.27 -7.86
N VAL A 53 -2.12 9.84 -7.06
CA VAL A 53 -1.51 10.58 -5.94
C VAL A 53 -0.02 10.78 -6.27
N PRO A 54 0.35 11.88 -6.96
CA PRO A 54 1.68 12.02 -7.58
C PRO A 54 2.87 11.91 -6.63
N ASP A 55 2.72 12.44 -5.42
CA ASP A 55 3.79 12.53 -4.42
C ASP A 55 3.81 11.32 -3.46
N PHE A 56 2.89 10.36 -3.64
CA PHE A 56 2.87 9.13 -2.84
C PHE A 56 3.97 8.17 -3.27
N GLN A 57 4.93 7.94 -2.37
CA GLN A 57 5.96 6.91 -2.52
C GLN A 57 5.52 5.64 -1.79
N ALA A 58 5.14 4.62 -2.55
CA ALA A 58 4.67 3.35 -2.00
C ALA A 58 5.74 2.67 -1.14
N ALA A 59 7.00 2.74 -1.55
CA ALA A 59 8.12 2.19 -0.79
C ALA A 59 8.20 2.80 0.61
N GLU A 60 8.13 4.12 0.71
CA GLU A 60 8.20 4.84 1.99
C GLU A 60 7.04 4.48 2.91
N ALA A 61 5.81 4.43 2.37
CA ALA A 61 4.61 4.22 3.18
C ALA A 61 4.31 2.74 3.48
N LEU A 62 4.60 1.83 2.55
CA LEU A 62 4.14 0.44 2.59
C LEU A 62 5.25 -0.57 2.85
N MET A 63 6.48 -0.36 2.36
CA MET A 63 7.52 -1.38 2.54
C MET A 63 7.86 -1.65 4.01
N PRO A 64 7.92 -0.66 4.92
CA PRO A 64 8.13 -0.95 6.34
C PRO A 64 7.04 -1.85 6.94
N ALA A 65 5.77 -1.61 6.59
CA ALA A 65 4.66 -2.43 7.04
C ALA A 65 4.72 -3.85 6.44
N MET A 66 5.02 -3.94 5.14
CA MET A 66 5.18 -5.22 4.44
C MET A 66 6.34 -6.03 5.03
N MET A 67 7.52 -5.42 5.20
CA MET A 67 8.68 -6.10 5.81
C MET A 67 8.36 -6.61 7.21
N LYS A 68 7.59 -5.85 8.01
CA LYS A 68 7.11 -6.31 9.30
C LYS A 68 6.18 -7.52 9.16
N THR A 69 5.24 -7.51 8.20
CA THR A 69 4.35 -8.65 7.92
C THR A 69 5.11 -9.90 7.48
N PHE A 70 6.20 -9.75 6.73
CA PHE A 70 7.08 -10.84 6.28
C PHE A 70 8.23 -11.14 7.27
N GLU A 71 8.23 -10.52 8.46
CA GLU A 71 9.26 -10.71 9.49
C GLU A 71 10.70 -10.47 9.00
N VAL A 72 10.85 -9.55 8.05
CA VAL A 72 12.13 -9.20 7.43
C VAL A 72 12.89 -8.23 8.33
N ASN A 73 14.18 -8.50 8.54
CA ASN A 73 15.10 -7.51 9.09
C ASN A 73 15.64 -6.62 7.97
N PRO A 74 15.30 -5.31 7.91
CA PRO A 74 15.76 -4.43 6.83
C PRO A 74 17.29 -4.32 6.75
N ALA A 75 18.00 -4.50 7.88
CA ALA A 75 19.46 -4.44 7.92
C ALA A 75 20.13 -5.67 7.28
N ALA A 76 19.37 -6.73 6.97
CA ALA A 76 19.87 -7.90 6.26
C ALA A 76 19.89 -7.74 4.74
N ILE A 77 19.18 -6.73 4.22
CA ILE A 77 19.09 -6.46 2.77
C ILE A 77 20.23 -5.52 2.36
N ALA A 78 20.95 -5.89 1.30
CA ALA A 78 21.99 -5.02 0.73
C ALA A 78 21.38 -3.72 0.18
N GLU A 79 22.11 -2.61 0.23
CA GLU A 79 21.62 -1.29 -0.21
C GLU A 79 21.16 -1.31 -1.69
N GLU A 80 21.92 -1.99 -2.56
CA GLU A 80 21.57 -2.11 -3.98
C GLU A 80 20.30 -2.94 -4.19
N GLU A 81 20.11 -3.99 -3.40
CA GLU A 81 18.91 -4.82 -3.44
C GLU A 81 17.70 -4.04 -2.92
N LEU A 82 17.86 -3.31 -1.83
CA LEU A 82 16.82 -2.45 -1.26
C LEU A 82 16.34 -1.42 -2.29
N ALA A 83 17.26 -0.75 -2.98
CA ALA A 83 16.91 0.22 -4.03
C ALA A 83 16.09 -0.42 -5.18
N VAL A 84 16.37 -1.68 -5.53
CA VAL A 84 15.58 -2.43 -6.52
C VAL A 84 14.17 -2.71 -5.99
N LEU A 85 14.05 -3.16 -4.74
CA LEU A 85 12.76 -3.43 -4.10
C LEU A 85 11.91 -2.17 -3.95
N GLU A 86 12.51 -1.04 -3.58
CA GLU A 86 11.85 0.25 -3.49
C GLU A 86 11.34 0.71 -4.87
N SER A 87 12.19 0.59 -5.90
CA SER A 87 11.82 0.93 -7.27
C SER A 87 10.68 0.04 -7.81
N ALA A 88 10.66 -1.24 -7.43
CA ALA A 88 9.57 -2.14 -7.77
C ALA A 88 8.28 -1.77 -7.03
N CYS A 89 8.36 -1.46 -5.73
CA CYS A 89 7.21 -1.06 -4.92
C CYS A 89 6.57 0.24 -5.43
N ASN A 90 7.38 1.27 -5.71
CA ASN A 90 6.91 2.57 -6.22
C ASN A 90 6.24 2.50 -7.60
N ARG A 91 6.47 1.43 -8.37
CA ARG A 91 5.88 1.21 -9.70
C ARG A 91 4.80 0.13 -9.72
N CYS A 92 4.46 -0.44 -8.56
CA CYS A 92 3.52 -1.55 -8.45
C CYS A 92 2.11 -1.13 -8.89
N GLU A 93 1.51 -1.90 -9.81
CA GLU A 93 0.16 -1.63 -10.35
C GLU A 93 -0.97 -2.08 -9.42
N VAL A 94 -0.65 -2.88 -8.40
CA VAL A 94 -1.58 -3.37 -7.38
C VAL A 94 -1.30 -2.77 -6.00
N VAL A 95 -0.66 -1.60 -5.97
CA VAL A 95 -0.26 -0.90 -4.74
C VAL A 95 -1.45 -0.58 -3.83
N GLY A 96 -2.64 -0.32 -4.38
CA GLY A 96 -3.87 -0.13 -3.64
C GLY A 96 -4.34 -1.40 -2.93
N GLN A 97 -4.08 -2.58 -3.50
CA GLN A 97 -4.30 -3.86 -2.83
C GLN A 97 -3.33 -4.05 -1.67
N CYS A 98 -2.03 -3.76 -1.84
CA CYS A 98 -1.05 -3.77 -0.76
C CYS A 98 -1.46 -2.81 0.36
N TRP A 99 -1.85 -1.57 0.02
CA TRP A 99 -2.25 -0.55 0.98
C TRP A 99 -3.43 -1.00 1.84
N ARG A 100 -4.48 -1.59 1.23
CA ARG A 100 -5.61 -2.15 1.99
C ARG A 100 -5.20 -3.33 2.87
N ALA A 101 -4.39 -4.23 2.34
CA ALA A 101 -3.90 -5.39 3.09
C ALA A 101 -3.14 -4.97 4.36
N MET A 102 -2.32 -3.92 4.28
CA MET A 102 -1.59 -3.40 5.44
C MET A 102 -2.51 -2.73 6.47
N ARG A 103 -3.56 -2.03 6.02
CA ARG A 103 -4.59 -1.47 6.91
C ARG A 103 -5.43 -2.53 7.61
N ASP A 104 -5.68 -3.65 6.91
CA ASP A 104 -6.45 -4.80 7.42
C ASP A 104 -5.57 -5.79 8.23
N TYR A 105 -4.28 -5.50 8.42
CA TYR A 105 -3.31 -6.38 9.09
C TYR A 105 -3.28 -7.81 8.52
N VAL A 106 -3.36 -7.91 7.18
CA VAL A 106 -3.32 -9.18 6.46
C VAL A 106 -1.94 -9.84 6.61
N ASP A 107 -1.93 -11.17 6.71
CA ASP A 107 -0.73 -11.97 6.88
C ASP A 107 0.15 -12.08 5.60
N ALA A 108 1.35 -12.62 5.78
CA ALA A 108 2.34 -12.79 4.71
C ALA A 108 1.84 -13.70 3.57
N GLU A 109 1.12 -14.78 3.90
CA GLU A 109 0.65 -15.75 2.90
C GLU A 109 -0.37 -15.13 1.95
N ALA A 110 -1.31 -14.34 2.48
CA ALA A 110 -2.23 -13.59 1.64
C ALA A 110 -1.51 -12.51 0.82
N CYS A 111 -0.53 -11.81 1.40
CA CYS A 111 0.28 -10.81 0.70
C CYS A 111 1.10 -11.41 -0.46
N ARG A 112 1.59 -12.64 -0.30
CA ARG A 112 2.36 -13.37 -1.31
C ARG A 112 1.60 -13.53 -2.62
N SER A 113 0.27 -13.69 -2.57
CA SER A 113 -0.56 -13.93 -3.76
C SER A 113 -0.59 -12.75 -4.75
N PHE A 114 -0.20 -11.55 -4.32
CA PHE A 114 -0.27 -10.34 -5.17
C PHE A 114 0.98 -9.46 -5.13
N CYS A 115 1.82 -9.51 -4.09
CA CYS A 115 2.98 -8.62 -3.98
C CYS A 115 4.17 -9.13 -4.82
N PRO A 116 4.68 -8.33 -5.78
CA PRO A 116 5.85 -8.72 -6.58
C PRO A 116 7.16 -8.88 -5.77
N ASN A 117 7.27 -8.19 -4.63
CA ASN A 117 8.44 -8.25 -3.75
C ASN A 117 8.35 -9.41 -2.73
N ALA A 118 7.24 -10.15 -2.67
CA ALA A 118 7.02 -11.15 -1.63
C ALA A 118 8.10 -12.22 -1.57
N GLU A 119 8.50 -12.78 -2.71
CA GLU A 119 9.55 -13.81 -2.77
C GLU A 119 10.90 -13.28 -2.27
N ALA A 120 11.23 -12.02 -2.57
CA ALA A 120 12.43 -11.38 -2.03
C ALA A 120 12.33 -11.18 -0.51
N PHE A 121 11.18 -10.71 -0.01
CA PHE A 121 10.96 -10.57 1.43
C PHE A 121 11.05 -11.92 2.17
N MET A 122 10.42 -12.97 1.65
CA MET A 122 10.50 -14.30 2.27
C MET A 122 11.94 -14.85 2.30
N GLY A 123 12.76 -14.56 1.29
CA GLY A 123 14.18 -14.93 1.29
C GLY A 123 15.02 -14.23 2.38
N HIS A 124 14.55 -13.10 2.91
CA HIS A 124 15.14 -12.37 4.04
C HIS A 124 14.37 -12.54 5.35
N GLY A 125 13.24 -13.25 5.32
CA GLY A 125 12.47 -13.59 6.51
C GLY A 125 13.21 -14.61 7.36
N VAL A 126 12.93 -14.62 8.65
CA VAL A 126 13.49 -15.64 9.54
C VAL A 126 12.82 -16.97 9.22
N GLU A 127 13.57 -17.94 8.66
CA GLU A 127 13.09 -19.32 8.56
C GLU A 127 12.84 -19.84 9.99
N GLU A 128 11.57 -20.00 10.38
CA GLU A 128 11.23 -20.86 11.52
C GLU A 128 11.58 -22.31 11.13
N GLY A 129 12.65 -22.84 11.73
CA GLY A 129 13.00 -24.26 11.70
C GLY A 129 12.11 -25.12 12.58
#